data_AF-A0A392PLZ6-F1
#
_entry.id   AF-A0A392PLZ6-F1
#
_cell.length_a   1.000
_cell.length_b   1.000
_cell.length_c   1.000
_cell.angle_alpha   90.00
_cell.angle_beta   90.00
_cell.angle_gamma   90.00
#
_symmetry.space_group_name_H-M   'P 1'
#
loop_
_entity.id
_entity.type
_entity.pdbx_description
1 polymer ?
#
loop_
_entity_poly.entity_id
_entity_poly.type
_entity_poly.pdbx_seq_one_letter_code
_entity_poly.pdbx_strand_id
1 'polypeptide(L)'
;MSHSGTCIRCGFQDESFLHCIQDCEFSRRLWNHIDFDNLDFFLNLDDWLKLGATGSQALTFLASVWWSWRHRNLMCLVNETWSLSRLSFNIRAMVETFRN
;
A
#
# COMPACT_ATOMS: atom_id res chain seq x y z
N MET A 1 21.39 -19.35 -4.20
CA MET A 1 21.50 -17.88 -4.10
C MET A 1 20.46 -17.44 -3.10
N SER A 2 20.86 -17.00 -1.91
CA SER A 2 19.92 -16.51 -0.90
C SER A 2 19.28 -15.23 -1.45
N HIS A 3 17.99 -15.27 -1.77
CA HIS A 3 17.24 -14.03 -1.93
C HIS A 3 17.41 -13.28 -0.62
N SER A 4 18.10 -12.13 -0.66
CA SER A 4 18.05 -11.24 0.50
C SER A 4 16.57 -10.98 0.74
N GLY A 5 16.10 -11.23 1.97
CA GLY A 5 14.71 -10.99 2.34
C GLY A 5 14.35 -9.50 2.32
N THR A 6 15.20 -8.64 1.76
CA THR A 6 15.03 -7.19 1.70
C THR A 6 13.94 -6.79 0.71
N CYS A 7 13.21 -5.74 1.06
CA CYS A 7 12.08 -5.26 0.30
C CYS A 7 12.49 -4.77 -1.09
N ILE A 8 11.82 -5.27 -2.14
CA ILE A 8 12.15 -4.92 -3.54
C ILE A 8 11.89 -3.44 -3.87
N ARG A 9 11.11 -2.74 -3.04
CA ARG A 9 10.78 -1.33 -3.25
C ARG A 9 11.83 -0.38 -2.70
N CYS A 10 12.30 -0.64 -1.49
CA CYS A 10 13.21 0.27 -0.79
C CYS A 10 14.64 -0.26 -0.74
N GLY A 11 14.85 -1.58 -0.76
CA GLY A 11 16.18 -2.20 -0.66
C GLY A 11 16.84 -2.08 0.72
N PHE A 12 16.20 -1.46 1.71
CA PHE A 12 16.82 -1.12 3.00
C PHE A 12 16.39 -1.99 4.18
N GLN A 13 15.16 -2.50 4.18
CA GLN A 13 14.57 -3.25 5.30
C GLN A 13 14.15 -4.63 4.83
N ASP A 14 14.10 -5.59 5.75
CA ASP A 14 13.51 -6.89 5.49
C ASP A 14 12.03 -6.76 5.15
N GLU A 15 11.61 -7.62 4.24
CA GLU A 15 10.29 -7.60 3.66
C GLU A 15 9.31 -8.35 4.54
N SER A 16 8.32 -7.62 5.05
CA SER A 16 7.12 -8.17 5.66
C SER A 16 5.89 -7.63 4.94
N PHE A 17 4.74 -8.30 5.10
CA PHE A 17 3.47 -7.77 4.58
C PHE A 17 3.26 -6.32 5.03
N LEU A 18 3.47 -6.07 6.32
CA LEU A 18 3.29 -4.76 6.89
C LEU A 18 4.26 -3.73 6.32
N HIS A 19 5.55 -4.08 6.21
CA HIS A 19 6.53 -3.19 5.62
C HIS A 19 6.13 -2.83 4.19
N CYS A 20 5.76 -3.82 3.37
CA CYS A 20 5.34 -3.60 1.99
C CYS A 20 4.10 -2.73 1.85
N ILE A 21 3.18 -2.76 2.80
CA ILE A 21 1.88 -2.08 2.66
C ILE A 21 1.86 -0.73 3.38
N GLN A 22 2.57 -0.58 4.50
CA GLN A 22 2.48 0.57 5.38
C GLN A 22 3.84 1.27 5.54
N ASP A 23 4.88 0.55 6.01
CA ASP A 23 6.09 1.21 6.52
C ASP A 23 7.13 1.56 5.45
N CYS A 24 7.10 0.88 4.30
CA CYS A 24 7.99 1.14 3.19
C CYS A 24 7.84 2.59 2.71
N GLU A 25 8.95 3.28 2.43
CA GLU A 25 8.93 4.67 1.96
C GLU A 25 8.00 4.86 0.75
N PHE A 26 8.05 3.92 -0.20
CA PHE A 26 7.15 3.92 -1.36
C PHE A 26 5.68 3.87 -0.94
N SER A 27 5.36 3.02 0.04
CA SER A 27 3.99 2.83 0.52
C SER A 27 3.50 4.05 1.29
N ARG A 28 4.33 4.66 2.14
CA ARG A 28 3.99 5.94 2.79
C ARG A 28 3.70 7.05 1.78
N ARG A 29 4.53 7.14 0.73
CA ARG A 29 4.30 8.10 -0.36
C ARG A 29 2.99 7.84 -1.09
N LEU A 30 2.61 6.57 -1.28
CA LEU A 30 1.33 6.22 -1.86
C LEU A 30 0.17 6.67 -0.96
N TRP A 31 0.20 6.34 0.33
CA TRP A 31 -0.81 6.78 1.31
C TRP A 31 -0.99 8.29 1.34
N ASN A 32 0.11 9.06 1.39
CA ASN A 32 0.06 10.52 1.33
C ASN A 32 -0.55 11.03 0.02
N HIS A 33 -0.29 10.34 -1.10
CA HIS A 33 -0.80 10.73 -2.44
C HIS A 33 -2.31 10.44 -2.62
N ILE A 34 -2.93 9.71 -1.70
CA ILE A 34 -4.36 9.41 -1.67
C ILE A 34 -5.04 9.97 -0.41
N ASP A 35 -4.43 10.99 0.19
CA ASP A 35 -4.99 11.77 1.31
C ASP A 35 -5.09 11.00 2.65
N PHE A 36 -4.19 10.03 2.84
CA PHE A 36 -3.92 9.37 4.13
C PHE A 36 -2.56 9.84 4.67
N ASP A 37 -2.53 11.07 5.20
CA ASP A 37 -1.31 11.78 5.64
C ASP A 37 -1.18 11.92 7.17
N ASN A 38 -2.16 11.43 7.93
CA ASN A 38 -2.16 11.52 9.38
C ASN A 38 -1.00 10.71 9.98
N LEU A 39 -0.12 11.35 10.77
CA LEU A 39 1.00 10.69 11.45
C LEU A 39 0.55 9.56 12.38
N ASP A 40 -0.63 9.67 12.98
CA ASP A 40 -1.22 8.64 13.85
C ASP A 40 -1.62 7.38 13.08
N PHE A 41 -1.79 7.49 11.75
CA PHE A 41 -2.12 6.37 10.87
C PHE A 41 -1.00 5.30 10.83
N PHE A 42 0.24 5.65 11.18
CA PHE A 42 1.39 4.74 11.06
C PHE A 42 1.86 4.14 12.39
N LEU A 43 1.18 4.42 13.52
CA LEU A 43 1.71 4.11 14.86
C LEU A 43 1.11 2.88 15.54
N ASN A 44 -0.08 2.39 15.16
CA ASN A 44 -0.76 1.26 15.86
C ASN A 44 -1.16 0.13 14.90
N LEU A 45 -0.39 -0.96 14.86
CA LEU A 45 -0.57 -2.04 13.89
C LEU A 45 -1.92 -2.77 13.92
N ASP A 46 -2.30 -3.22 15.11
CA ASP A 46 -3.47 -4.08 15.31
C ASP A 46 -4.77 -3.30 15.08
N ASP A 47 -4.73 -2.01 15.39
CA ASP A 47 -5.84 -1.09 15.17
C ASP A 47 -5.84 -0.53 13.76
N TRP A 48 -4.68 -0.40 13.09
CA TRP A 48 -4.57 0.18 11.77
C TRP A 48 -5.46 -0.51 10.74
N LEU A 49 -5.37 -1.83 10.65
CA LEU A 49 -6.18 -2.59 9.69
C LEU A 49 -7.67 -2.53 10.03
N LYS A 50 -8.01 -2.62 11.33
CA LYS A 50 -9.41 -2.57 11.80
C LYS A 50 -10.02 -1.21 11.55
N LEU A 51 -9.41 -0.14 12.08
CA LEU A 51 -9.86 1.24 11.94
C LEU A 51 -9.91 1.66 10.47
N GLY A 52 -8.90 1.29 9.69
CA GLY A 52 -8.88 1.54 8.26
C GLY A 52 -10.03 0.85 7.53
N ALA A 53 -10.32 -0.41 7.85
CA ALA A 53 -11.38 -1.20 7.20
C ALA A 53 -12.80 -0.86 7.66
N THR A 54 -12.99 -0.21 8.81
CA THR A 54 -14.32 0.17 9.34
C THR A 54 -14.61 1.67 9.32
N GLY A 55 -13.64 2.50 8.92
CA GLY A 55 -13.77 3.95 8.90
C GLY A 55 -14.59 4.51 7.73
N SER A 56 -14.80 5.82 7.72
CA SER A 56 -15.50 6.53 6.63
C SER A 56 -14.80 6.43 5.27
N GLN A 57 -13.49 6.13 5.26
CA GLN A 57 -12.69 5.92 4.06
C GLN A 57 -12.37 4.44 3.80
N ALA A 58 -13.14 3.51 4.37
CA ALA A 58 -12.87 2.07 4.32
C ALA A 58 -12.64 1.52 2.90
N LEU A 59 -13.43 1.94 1.92
CA LEU A 59 -13.25 1.52 0.53
C LEU A 59 -11.90 1.99 -0.03
N THR A 60 -11.54 3.25 0.19
CA THR A 60 -10.24 3.78 -0.25
C THR A 60 -9.10 3.07 0.47
N PHE A 61 -9.23 2.83 1.77
CA PHE A 61 -8.25 2.09 2.55
C PHE A 61 -8.03 0.67 2.00
N LEU A 62 -9.10 -0.12 1.87
CA LEU A 62 -9.02 -1.51 1.39
C LEU A 62 -8.52 -1.59 -0.06
N ALA A 63 -8.96 -0.69 -0.94
CA ALA A 63 -8.45 -0.60 -2.30
C ALA A 63 -6.94 -0.30 -2.29
N SER A 64 -6.48 0.56 -1.40
CA SER A 64 -5.06 0.93 -1.28
C SER A 64 -4.21 -0.21 -0.76
N VAL A 65 -4.69 -0.97 0.22
CA VAL A 65 -4.06 -2.23 0.68
C VAL A 65 -3.94 -3.20 -0.49
N TRP A 66 -5.04 -3.43 -1.22
CA TRP A 66 -5.07 -4.34 -2.36
C TRP A 66 -4.10 -3.94 -3.47
N TRP A 67 -4.15 -2.68 -3.92
CA TRP A 67 -3.31 -2.20 -5.02
C TRP A 67 -1.84 -2.11 -4.62
N SER A 68 -1.54 -1.78 -3.36
CA SER A 68 -0.19 -1.87 -2.81
C SER A 68 0.32 -3.30 -2.82
N TRP A 69 -0.49 -4.28 -2.39
CA TRP A 69 -0.11 -5.69 -2.43
C TRP A 69 0.11 -6.19 -3.86
N ARG A 70 -0.84 -5.89 -4.76
CA ARG A 70 -0.77 -6.26 -6.18
C ARG A 70 0.50 -5.72 -6.83
N HIS A 71 0.82 -4.45 -6.61
CA HIS A 71 2.03 -3.84 -7.17
C HIS A 71 3.30 -4.54 -6.69
N ARG A 72 3.39 -4.89 -5.40
CA ARG A 72 4.55 -5.63 -4.86
C ARG A 72 4.71 -6.95 -5.60
N ASN A 73 3.62 -7.70 -5.76
CA ASN A 73 3.67 -8.98 -6.45
C ASN A 73 4.03 -8.85 -7.93
N LEU A 74 3.60 -7.78 -8.60
CA LEU A 74 4.02 -7.51 -9.98
C LEU A 74 5.53 -7.28 -10.08
N MET A 75 6.10 -6.52 -9.15
CA MET A 75 7.56 -6.31 -9.11
C MET A 75 8.31 -7.64 -8.89
N CYS A 76 7.82 -8.49 -7.98
CA CYS A 76 8.48 -9.77 -7.66
C CYS A 76 8.32 -10.85 -8.73
N LEU A 77 7.15 -10.95 -9.37
CA LEU A 77 6.80 -12.07 -10.25
C LEU A 77 7.02 -11.78 -11.73
N VAL A 78 6.83 -10.52 -12.14
CA VAL A 78 6.87 -10.13 -13.56
C VAL A 78 7.77 -8.92 -13.84
N ASN A 79 8.52 -8.45 -12.83
CA ASN A 79 9.43 -7.30 -12.93
C ASN A 79 8.75 -6.03 -13.47
N GLU A 80 7.45 -5.87 -13.24
CA GLU A 80 6.68 -4.70 -13.65
C GLU A 80 6.56 -3.71 -12.48
N THR A 81 6.90 -2.44 -12.74
CA THR A 81 6.84 -1.35 -11.78
C THR A 81 5.86 -0.28 -12.24
N TRP A 82 5.07 0.27 -11.32
CA TRP A 82 4.10 1.32 -11.61
C TRP A 82 4.45 2.63 -10.90
N SER A 83 4.15 3.74 -11.57
CA SER A 83 4.25 5.06 -10.95
C SER A 83 3.20 5.23 -9.85
N LEU A 84 3.48 6.12 -8.89
CA LEU A 84 2.52 6.50 -7.85
C LEU A 84 1.20 6.99 -8.47
N SER A 85 1.27 7.80 -9.53
CA SER A 85 0.08 8.32 -10.21
C SER A 85 -0.78 7.19 -10.81
N ARG A 86 -0.17 6.16 -11.41
CA ARG A 86 -0.89 4.98 -11.94
C ARG A 86 -1.56 4.20 -10.82
N LEU A 87 -0.88 4.01 -9.69
CA LEU A 87 -1.44 3.34 -8.52
C LEU A 87 -2.62 4.11 -7.92
N SER A 88 -2.46 5.41 -7.67
CA SER A 88 -3.53 6.25 -7.13
C SER A 88 -4.73 6.33 -8.08
N PHE A 89 -4.49 6.38 -9.39
CA PHE A 89 -5.56 6.31 -10.38
C PHE A 89 -6.34 5.00 -10.26
N ASN A 90 -5.65 3.86 -10.22
CA ASN A 90 -6.27 2.54 -10.10
C ASN A 90 -7.05 2.36 -8.78
N ILE A 91 -6.53 2.90 -7.68
CA ILE A 91 -7.21 2.92 -6.38
C ILE A 91 -8.51 3.72 -6.49
N ARG A 92 -8.45 4.96 -6.97
CA ARG A 92 -9.63 5.83 -7.11
C ARG A 92 -10.66 5.22 -8.06
N ALA A 93 -10.22 4.69 -9.20
CA ALA A 93 -11.11 4.02 -10.15
C ALA A 93 -11.84 2.81 -9.53
N MET A 94 -11.14 2.01 -8.71
CA MET A 94 -11.75 0.89 -7.99
C MET A 94 -12.78 1.37 -6.96
N VAL A 95 -12.46 2.41 -6.19
CA VAL A 95 -13.39 2.99 -5.20
C VAL A 95 -14.66 3.50 -5.88
N GLU A 96 -14.52 4.21 -6.99
CA GLU A 96 -15.67 4.71 -7.77
C GLU A 96 -16.48 3.56 -8.37
N THR A 97 -15.85 2.46 -8.76
CA THR A 97 -16.57 1.26 -9.25
C THR A 97 -17.43 0.63 -8.16
N PHE A 98 -16.98 0.62 -6.90
CA PHE A 98 -17.75 0.04 -5.79
C PHE A 98 -18.81 0.98 -5.19
N ARG A 99 -18.75 2.26 -5.51
CA ARG A 99 -19.74 3.26 -5.08
C ARG A 99 -20.98 3.32 -5.99
N ASN A 100 -20.83 2.86 -7.23
CA ASN A 100 -21.90 2.76 -8.24
C ASN A 100 -22.56 1.38 -8.21
#